data_AF-A0A229UN79-F1
#
_entry.id   AF-A0A229UN79-F1
#
_cell.length_a   1.000
_cell.length_b   1.000
_cell.length_c   1.000
_cell.angle_alpha   90.00
_cell.angle_beta   90.00
_cell.angle_gamma   90.00
#
_symmetry.space_group_name_H-M   'P 1'
#
loop_
_entity.id
_entity.type
_entity.pdbx_description
1 polymer ?
#
loop_
_entity_poly.entity_id
_entity_poly.type
_entity_poly.pdbx_seq_one_letter_code
_entity_poly.pdbx_strand_id
1 'polypeptide(L)'
;MSLLKKQSLWIAMSLILIVSAGLCVYSISSYQGSGAASSGIGRPQQSFGGQGGGPAPGQRAGQGPQGQQRPQGAPAGDSASAQGAAARGGGGSAKGGPAPPAGGAGFGGRAGGVSADAAYSTPLAVYTVLFFLLAAAGCAWIARVKPALRLSTRQKQALVWTALGTGLLLRIAAAPWIAGHPFDISLFKSWAAAAADHLTGFYVNGSSDYPPFYVYILYAVGKLSAASALSPYFTLLIKLPSIVADVATAYLLYRVARKSVSFELSLLIAAFYTFNPAVFINSTFWGQVDSFFTLMVVGAAILLSRGRLAWATVVFTAAVLMKPQGILYLPLLGFELIRRKQWKPWLVAAASAIGNDPRRGAALLDRPKPAVAV
;
A
#
# COMPACT_ATOMS: atom_id res chain seq x y z
N MET A 1 -50.22 1.05 3.98
CA MET A 1 -48.86 1.41 4.47
C MET A 1 -47.69 0.57 3.91
N SER A 2 -47.89 -0.50 3.11
CA SER A 2 -46.80 -1.41 2.69
C SER A 2 -46.13 -1.09 1.34
N LEU A 3 -46.83 -0.45 0.39
CA LEU A 3 -46.29 -0.08 -0.93
C LEU A 3 -45.44 1.19 -0.88
N LEU A 4 -45.93 2.23 -0.20
CA LEU A 4 -45.22 3.51 -0.02
C LEU A 4 -43.85 3.33 0.65
N LYS A 5 -43.75 2.46 1.67
CA LYS A 5 -42.47 2.13 2.33
C LYS A 5 -41.51 1.34 1.45
N LYS A 6 -42.01 0.50 0.54
CA LYS A 6 -41.18 -0.24 -0.42
C LYS A 6 -40.65 0.69 -1.51
N GLN A 7 -41.50 1.56 -2.03
CA GLN A 7 -41.12 2.57 -3.02
C GLN A 7 -40.15 3.58 -2.42
N SER A 8 -40.36 4.03 -1.18
CA SER A 8 -39.45 4.97 -0.52
C SER A 8 -38.04 4.40 -0.34
N LEU A 9 -37.91 3.10 0.01
CA LEU A 9 -36.61 2.45 0.10
C LEU A 9 -35.86 2.42 -1.25
N TRP A 10 -36.57 2.10 -2.33
CA TRP A 10 -35.99 2.12 -3.67
C TRP A 10 -35.56 3.51 -4.09
N ILE A 11 -36.42 4.52 -3.86
CA ILE A 11 -36.12 5.92 -4.15
C ILE A 11 -34.86 6.35 -3.36
N ALA A 12 -34.77 6.02 -2.08
CA ALA A 12 -33.62 6.37 -1.25
C ALA A 12 -32.32 5.72 -1.76
N MET A 13 -32.32 4.41 -2.05
CA MET A 13 -31.13 3.72 -2.58
C MET A 13 -30.69 4.27 -3.93
N SER A 14 -31.63 4.55 -4.83
CA SER A 14 -31.36 5.14 -6.14
C SER A 14 -30.81 6.56 -6.01
N LEU A 15 -31.41 7.39 -5.15
CA LEU A 15 -30.94 8.75 -4.90
C LEU A 15 -29.51 8.74 -4.36
N ILE A 16 -29.20 7.89 -3.39
CA ILE A 16 -27.85 7.74 -2.83
C ILE A 16 -26.84 7.40 -3.93
N LEU A 17 -27.16 6.43 -4.79
CA LEU A 17 -26.27 6.03 -5.89
C LEU A 17 -26.15 7.11 -6.96
N ILE A 18 -27.23 7.79 -7.33
CA ILE A 18 -27.23 8.87 -8.32
C ILE A 18 -26.38 10.04 -7.80
N VAL A 19 -26.54 10.45 -6.55
CA VAL A 19 -25.73 11.51 -5.94
C VAL A 19 -24.26 11.09 -5.89
N SER A 20 -23.97 9.86 -5.44
CA SER A 20 -22.60 9.35 -5.37
C SER A 20 -21.94 9.28 -6.76
N ALA A 21 -22.69 8.84 -7.77
CA ALA A 21 -22.22 8.77 -9.16
C ALA A 21 -22.03 10.15 -9.77
N GLY A 22 -22.98 11.08 -9.52
CA GLY A 22 -22.88 12.48 -9.93
C GLY A 22 -21.64 13.15 -9.35
N LEU A 23 -21.37 12.96 -8.05
CA LEU A 23 -20.15 13.45 -7.40
C LEU A 23 -18.88 12.82 -8.00
N CYS A 24 -18.90 11.52 -8.27
CA CYS A 24 -17.78 10.81 -8.88
C CYS A 24 -17.48 11.33 -10.30
N VAL A 25 -18.50 11.43 -11.15
CA VAL A 25 -18.36 11.94 -12.52
C VAL A 25 -17.93 13.41 -12.51
N TYR A 26 -18.59 14.23 -11.70
CA TYR A 26 -18.22 15.64 -11.54
C TYR A 26 -16.76 15.78 -11.12
N SER A 27 -16.35 15.06 -10.07
CA SER A 27 -14.97 15.06 -9.57
C SER A 27 -13.95 14.72 -10.65
N ILE A 28 -14.15 13.61 -11.38
CA ILE A 28 -13.23 13.18 -12.45
C ILE A 28 -13.20 14.21 -13.59
N SER A 29 -14.36 14.74 -14.00
CA SER A 29 -14.48 15.70 -15.11
C SER A 29 -13.93 17.09 -14.79
N SER A 30 -14.05 17.53 -13.53
CA SER A 30 -13.55 18.82 -13.06
C SER A 30 -12.09 18.77 -12.63
N TYR A 31 -11.53 17.57 -12.47
CA TYR A 31 -10.11 17.39 -12.20
C TYR A 31 -9.29 17.71 -13.44
N GLN A 32 -8.81 18.94 -13.51
CA GLN A 32 -7.74 19.32 -14.42
C GLN A 32 -6.47 18.72 -13.82
N GLY A 33 -6.02 17.58 -14.38
CA GLY A 33 -4.93 16.84 -13.75
C GLY A 33 -3.76 17.74 -13.43
N SER A 34 -3.16 17.52 -12.27
CA SER A 34 -1.96 18.25 -11.87
C SER A 34 -0.94 18.04 -12.97
N GLY A 35 -0.74 19.06 -13.81
CA GLY A 35 0.36 19.18 -14.74
C GLY A 35 1.63 19.30 -13.92
N ALA A 36 2.04 18.20 -13.28
CA ALA A 36 3.42 17.99 -12.96
C ALA A 36 4.09 17.84 -14.32
N ALA A 37 4.65 18.96 -14.77
CA ALA A 37 5.64 18.99 -15.82
C ALA A 37 6.52 17.75 -15.69
N SER A 38 6.82 17.16 -16.83
CA SER A 38 7.94 16.25 -17.06
C SER A 38 9.30 16.93 -16.77
N SER A 39 9.41 17.68 -15.67
CA SER A 39 10.68 18.13 -15.12
C SER A 39 11.36 16.89 -14.52
N GLY A 40 12.17 16.25 -15.37
CA GLY A 40 13.16 15.21 -15.07
C GLY A 40 12.88 14.37 -13.83
N ILE A 41 12.43 13.13 -14.04
CA ILE A 41 12.46 12.08 -13.02
C ILE A 41 13.94 11.81 -12.70
N GLY A 42 14.52 12.65 -11.84
CA GLY A 42 15.78 12.36 -11.19
C GLY A 42 15.55 11.16 -10.31
N ARG A 43 16.31 10.08 -10.55
CA ARG A 43 16.34 8.90 -9.69
C ARG A 43 16.54 9.39 -8.24
N PRO A 44 15.64 9.09 -7.28
CA PRO A 44 15.95 9.32 -5.89
C PRO A 44 17.08 8.36 -5.52
N GLN A 45 18.31 8.89 -5.51
CA GLN A 45 19.49 8.17 -5.07
C GLN A 45 19.35 7.97 -3.56
N GLN A 46 18.94 6.76 -3.16
CA GLN A 46 19.03 6.33 -1.76
C GLN A 46 20.53 6.26 -1.42
N SER A 47 21.06 7.33 -0.84
CA SER A 47 22.35 7.30 -0.16
C SER A 47 22.17 6.57 1.16
N PHE A 48 22.42 5.26 1.17
CA PHE A 48 22.71 4.56 2.41
C PHE A 48 24.05 5.10 2.92
N GLY A 49 24.01 5.78 4.06
CA GLY A 49 25.20 6.30 4.74
C GLY A 49 26.17 5.17 5.07
N GLY A 50 27.15 4.96 4.19
CA GLY A 50 28.34 4.16 4.48
C GLY A 50 29.32 4.98 5.30
N GLN A 51 29.20 4.91 6.62
CA GLN A 51 30.36 5.15 7.49
C GLN A 51 31.31 3.96 7.30
N GLY A 52 32.36 4.19 6.53
CA GLY A 52 33.43 3.23 6.28
C GLY A 52 34.66 3.96 5.78
N GLY A 53 35.40 4.58 6.69
CA GLY A 53 36.72 5.12 6.40
C GLY A 53 37.72 3.99 6.13
N GLY A 54 38.41 4.07 5.00
CA GLY A 54 39.53 3.20 4.63
C GLY A 54 40.14 3.66 3.31
N PRO A 55 41.48 3.79 3.19
CA PRO A 55 42.11 4.57 2.13
C PRO A 55 42.13 3.85 0.79
N ALA A 56 41.95 4.62 -0.29
CA ALA A 56 42.02 4.16 -1.67
C ALA A 56 43.45 3.73 -2.07
N PRO A 57 43.64 2.62 -2.80
CA PRO A 57 44.92 2.30 -3.40
C PRO A 57 45.12 3.11 -4.68
N GLY A 58 46.26 3.78 -4.77
CA GLY A 58 46.68 4.60 -5.89
C GLY A 58 46.81 3.84 -7.21
N GLN A 59 46.30 4.43 -8.27
CA GLN A 59 46.65 4.05 -9.64
C GLN A 59 47.64 5.08 -10.19
N ARG A 60 48.85 4.59 -10.43
CA ARG A 60 49.93 5.24 -11.18
C ARG A 60 49.44 5.57 -12.58
N ALA A 61 49.46 6.85 -12.96
CA ALA A 61 49.44 7.28 -14.36
C ALA A 61 50.88 7.60 -14.78
N GLY A 62 51.30 6.98 -15.90
CA GLY A 62 52.64 7.08 -16.45
C GLY A 62 52.97 8.47 -16.99
N GLN A 63 54.23 8.85 -16.80
CA GLN A 63 54.87 10.03 -17.35
C GLN A 63 55.27 9.80 -18.81
N GLY A 64 55.04 10.81 -19.65
CA GLY A 64 55.71 11.02 -20.94
C GLY A 64 56.05 12.52 -21.08
N PRO A 65 57.25 12.92 -21.52
CA PRO A 65 57.73 14.31 -21.42
C PRO A 65 57.67 15.11 -22.73
N GLN A 66 57.92 16.43 -22.59
CA GLN A 66 58.25 17.46 -23.60
C GLN A 66 57.05 18.19 -24.24
N GLY A 67 57.01 19.52 -24.41
CA GLY A 67 58.09 20.52 -24.41
C GLY A 67 57.62 21.97 -24.14
N GLN A 68 58.61 22.86 -24.09
CA GLN A 68 58.64 24.26 -23.66
C GLN A 68 57.83 25.23 -24.54
N GLN A 69 57.32 26.33 -23.96
CA GLN A 69 57.84 27.72 -24.17
C GLN A 69 56.97 28.79 -23.46
N ARG A 70 57.68 29.71 -22.79
CA ARG A 70 57.27 31.04 -22.27
C ARG A 70 58.21 32.06 -22.93
N PRO A 71 57.89 33.36 -23.09
CA PRO A 71 58.05 34.32 -21.97
C PRO A 71 57.06 35.54 -22.00
N GLN A 72 56.62 36.02 -20.82
CA GLN A 72 56.99 37.29 -20.12
C GLN A 72 56.20 38.56 -20.49
N GLY A 73 55.75 39.29 -19.45
CA GLY A 73 55.27 40.68 -19.53
C GLY A 73 54.40 41.11 -18.32
N ALA A 74 55.03 41.64 -17.26
CA ALA A 74 54.43 42.49 -16.20
C ALA A 74 55.03 43.92 -16.35
N PRO A 75 54.56 45.01 -15.69
CA PRO A 75 54.45 45.23 -14.22
C PRO A 75 53.14 45.98 -13.78
N ALA A 76 52.61 45.86 -12.55
CA ALA A 76 52.90 46.47 -11.22
C ALA A 76 52.41 47.94 -10.99
N GLY A 77 51.81 48.18 -9.81
CA GLY A 77 51.46 49.48 -9.20
C GLY A 77 50.21 49.39 -8.30
N ASP A 78 50.36 49.15 -6.99
CA ASP A 78 50.24 50.12 -5.86
C ASP A 78 48.77 50.52 -5.55
N SER A 79 48.23 50.51 -4.32
CA SER A 79 48.76 50.95 -3.03
C SER A 79 47.77 50.64 -1.88
N ALA A 80 48.29 50.76 -0.65
CA ALA A 80 47.70 50.47 0.66
C ALA A 80 46.49 51.34 1.08
N SER A 81 45.71 50.84 2.06
CA SER A 81 45.55 51.53 3.36
C SER A 81 44.80 50.66 4.39
N ALA A 82 45.20 50.83 5.64
CA ALA A 82 44.84 50.07 6.83
C ALA A 82 43.90 50.88 7.75
N GLN A 83 43.56 50.26 8.89
CA GLN A 83 42.91 50.78 10.12
C GLN A 83 41.41 50.43 10.23
N GLY A 84 40.89 49.89 11.34
CA GLY A 84 41.49 49.58 12.63
C GLY A 84 40.47 49.03 13.64
N ALA A 85 40.99 48.62 14.81
CA ALA A 85 40.35 48.46 16.14
C ALA A 85 39.25 47.39 16.30
N ALA A 86 39.48 46.26 16.97
CA ALA A 86 39.64 46.04 18.43
C ALA A 86 38.32 45.78 19.18
N ALA A 87 38.16 44.56 19.73
CA ALA A 87 37.69 44.35 21.11
C ALA A 87 37.81 42.86 21.49
N ARG A 88 38.49 42.62 22.61
CA ARG A 88 38.72 41.34 23.28
C ARG A 88 37.53 40.97 24.18
N GLY A 89 37.37 39.67 24.42
CA GLY A 89 37.20 39.17 25.79
C GLY A 89 35.94 38.34 26.07
N GLY A 90 36.13 37.12 26.59
CA GLY A 90 35.09 36.39 27.32
C GLY A 90 35.12 34.88 27.16
N GLY A 91 36.15 34.21 27.69
CA GLY A 91 36.18 32.76 27.83
C GLY A 91 35.31 32.28 29.00
N GLY A 92 34.60 31.17 28.80
CA GLY A 92 33.85 30.46 29.84
C GLY A 92 33.78 28.97 29.50
N SER A 93 34.67 28.18 30.12
CA SER A 93 34.66 26.72 30.08
C SER A 93 33.67 26.17 31.10
N ALA A 94 32.80 25.24 30.70
CA ALA A 94 32.02 24.40 31.61
C ALA A 94 32.21 22.93 31.21
N LYS A 95 32.75 22.14 32.15
CA LYS A 95 32.84 20.67 32.11
C LYS A 95 31.52 20.04 32.59
N GLY A 96 31.15 18.90 32.01
CA GLY A 96 30.57 17.78 32.77
C GLY A 96 29.24 17.20 32.28
N GLY A 97 29.28 15.98 31.73
CA GLY A 97 28.14 15.07 31.63
C GLY A 97 28.31 14.00 30.55
N PRO A 98 28.40 12.69 30.88
CA PRO A 98 28.49 11.63 29.88
C PRO A 98 27.14 11.39 29.20
N ALA A 99 27.16 11.26 27.87
CA ALA A 99 26.00 10.90 27.07
C ALA A 99 25.53 9.46 27.42
N PRO A 100 24.21 9.20 27.54
CA PRO A 100 23.72 7.85 27.75
C PRO A 100 23.92 7.00 26.49
N PRO A 101 24.09 5.67 26.62
CA PRO A 101 24.36 4.79 25.50
C PRO A 101 23.15 4.68 24.57
N ALA A 102 23.41 4.66 23.27
CA ALA A 102 22.44 4.34 22.24
C ALA A 102 21.92 2.90 22.43
N GLY A 103 20.77 2.77 23.07
CA GLY A 103 20.06 1.51 23.28
C GLY A 103 18.70 1.55 22.59
N GLY A 104 18.46 0.56 21.72
CA GLY A 104 17.14 0.24 21.18
C GLY A 104 16.90 0.73 19.76
N ALA A 105 17.28 -0.09 18.78
CA ALA A 105 16.67 -0.05 17.45
C ALA A 105 15.20 -0.47 17.58
N GLY A 106 14.35 0.48 17.96
CA GLY A 106 12.92 0.34 17.93
C GLY A 106 12.43 0.34 16.49
N PHE A 107 11.74 -0.73 16.09
CA PHE A 107 10.83 -0.73 14.94
C PHE A 107 9.73 0.31 15.19
N GLY A 108 10.02 1.56 14.87
CA GLY A 108 9.14 2.69 15.08
C GLY A 108 9.58 3.79 14.14
N GLY A 109 8.91 3.88 12.98
CA GLY A 109 9.13 4.94 12.00
C GLY A 109 9.06 6.28 12.69
N ARG A 110 10.21 6.97 12.71
CA ARG A 110 10.33 8.33 13.22
C ARG A 110 9.45 9.22 12.35
N ALA A 111 8.35 9.68 12.94
CA ALA A 111 7.41 10.62 12.34
C ALA A 111 8.18 11.89 11.91
N GLY A 112 8.46 11.97 10.61
CA GLY A 112 8.92 13.18 9.93
C GLY A 112 7.74 13.83 9.25
N GLY A 113 6.97 14.61 10.01
CA GLY A 113 5.84 15.36 9.49
C GLY A 113 6.31 16.49 8.58
N VAL A 114 5.78 16.51 7.35
CA VAL A 114 5.69 17.72 6.52
C VAL A 114 4.33 17.72 5.79
N SER A 115 3.38 18.45 6.38
CA SER A 115 2.40 19.34 5.72
C SER A 115 1.33 18.80 4.75
N ALA A 116 1.04 17.50 4.72
CA ALA A 116 -0.23 16.98 4.15
C ALA A 116 -1.29 16.62 5.23
N ASP A 117 -0.83 16.34 6.46
CA ASP A 117 -1.67 15.86 7.57
C ASP A 117 -2.66 16.90 8.10
N ALA A 118 -2.35 18.20 8.01
CA ALA A 118 -3.19 19.23 8.62
C ALA A 118 -4.51 19.45 7.86
N ALA A 119 -4.50 19.42 6.52
CA ALA A 119 -5.63 19.86 5.70
C ALA A 119 -6.89 18.99 5.86
N TYR A 120 -6.71 17.70 6.15
CA TYR A 120 -7.81 16.74 6.25
C TYR A 120 -7.99 16.16 7.66
N SER A 121 -7.11 16.49 8.62
CA SER A 121 -7.16 15.97 9.99
C SER A 121 -8.53 16.22 10.66
N THR A 122 -9.01 17.46 10.68
CA THR A 122 -10.28 17.80 11.33
C THR A 122 -11.49 17.15 10.64
N PRO A 123 -11.69 17.26 9.31
CA PRO A 123 -12.78 16.56 8.63
C PRO A 123 -12.77 15.05 8.87
N LEU A 124 -11.58 14.43 8.88
CA LEU A 124 -11.42 13.00 9.07
C LEU A 124 -11.68 12.57 10.52
N ALA A 125 -11.31 13.39 11.50
CA ALA A 125 -11.65 13.17 12.91
C ALA A 125 -13.17 13.24 13.12
N VAL A 126 -13.84 14.25 12.55
CA VAL A 126 -15.31 14.37 12.59
C VAL A 126 -15.97 13.16 11.92
N TYR A 127 -15.50 12.77 10.73
CA TYR A 127 -15.97 11.57 10.04
C TYR A 127 -15.81 10.31 10.89
N THR A 128 -14.67 10.15 11.55
CA THR A 128 -14.36 9.00 12.41
C THR A 128 -15.31 8.92 13.60
N VAL A 129 -15.55 10.04 14.29
CA VAL A 129 -16.48 10.11 15.42
C VAL A 129 -17.90 9.77 14.96
N LEU A 130 -18.38 10.40 13.88
CA LEU A 130 -19.71 10.13 13.33
C LEU A 130 -19.87 8.67 12.89
N PHE A 131 -18.84 8.11 12.25
CA PHE A 131 -18.83 6.71 11.84
C PHE A 131 -19.03 5.77 13.03
N PHE A 132 -18.26 5.93 14.12
CA PHE A 132 -18.39 5.07 15.29
C PHE A 132 -19.71 5.26 16.03
N LEU A 133 -20.23 6.50 16.11
CA LEU A 133 -21.56 6.76 16.67
C LEU A 133 -22.67 6.08 15.87
N LEU A 134 -22.64 6.18 14.53
CA LEU A 134 -23.60 5.53 13.65
C LEU A 134 -23.48 4.00 13.69
N ALA A 135 -22.25 3.46 13.76
CA ALA A 135 -22.01 2.03 13.90
C ALA A 135 -22.55 1.50 15.23
N ALA A 136 -22.28 2.20 16.34
CA ALA A 136 -22.80 1.85 17.66
C ALA A 136 -24.33 1.89 17.70
N ALA A 137 -24.94 2.94 17.13
CA ALA A 137 -26.39 3.05 17.01
C ALA A 137 -26.98 1.90 16.17
N GLY A 138 -26.34 1.55 15.05
CA GLY A 138 -26.74 0.42 14.19
C GLY A 138 -26.67 -0.92 14.93
N CYS A 139 -25.56 -1.21 15.60
CA CYS A 139 -25.40 -2.41 16.44
C CYS A 139 -26.47 -2.48 17.54
N ALA A 140 -26.68 -1.38 18.27
CA ALA A 140 -27.63 -1.32 19.36
C ALA A 140 -29.08 -1.46 18.88
N TRP A 141 -29.41 -0.91 17.71
CA TRP A 141 -30.71 -1.10 17.08
C TRP A 141 -30.94 -2.56 16.67
N ILE A 142 -29.96 -3.22 16.03
CA ILE A 142 -30.05 -4.65 15.68
C ILE A 142 -30.23 -5.51 16.94
N ALA A 143 -29.48 -5.22 18.00
CA ALA A 143 -29.55 -5.95 19.26
C ALA A 143 -30.91 -5.81 19.96
N ARG A 144 -31.49 -4.61 19.98
CA ARG A 144 -32.77 -4.33 20.66
C ARG A 144 -33.98 -4.81 19.87
N VAL A 145 -33.97 -4.62 18.56
CA VAL A 145 -35.17 -4.84 17.72
C VAL A 145 -35.19 -6.24 17.11
N LYS A 146 -34.05 -6.98 17.13
CA LYS A 146 -33.84 -8.22 16.35
C LYS A 146 -34.52 -8.13 14.98
N PRO A 147 -34.24 -7.07 14.22
CA PRO A 147 -35.04 -6.73 13.07
C PRO A 147 -34.95 -7.88 12.06
N ALA A 148 -36.07 -8.55 11.82
CA ALA A 148 -36.27 -9.34 10.62
C ALA A 148 -36.89 -8.39 9.59
N LEU A 149 -36.04 -7.57 8.95
CA LEU A 149 -36.53 -6.67 7.91
C LEU A 149 -37.16 -7.55 6.83
N ARG A 150 -38.49 -7.45 6.68
CA ARG A 150 -39.27 -8.18 5.66
C ARG A 150 -38.99 -7.58 4.28
N LEU A 151 -37.78 -7.82 3.80
CA LEU A 151 -37.26 -7.37 2.51
C LEU A 151 -37.24 -8.53 1.54
N SER A 152 -37.63 -8.25 0.29
CA SER A 152 -37.46 -9.21 -0.79
C SER A 152 -35.98 -9.46 -1.07
N THR A 153 -35.65 -10.58 -1.70
CA THR A 153 -34.27 -10.90 -2.11
C THR A 153 -33.65 -9.78 -2.95
N ARG A 154 -34.45 -9.19 -3.85
CA ARG A 154 -34.03 -8.07 -4.70
C ARG A 154 -33.68 -6.82 -3.88
N GLN A 155 -34.48 -6.49 -2.85
CA GLN A 155 -34.20 -5.35 -1.96
C GLN A 155 -32.93 -5.59 -1.12
N LYS A 156 -32.73 -6.81 -0.63
CA LYS A 156 -31.52 -7.18 0.12
C LYS A 156 -30.26 -7.03 -0.74
N GLN A 157 -30.31 -7.52 -1.97
CA GLN A 157 -29.22 -7.36 -2.94
C GLN A 157 -28.98 -5.88 -3.27
N ALA A 158 -30.04 -5.11 -3.50
CA ALA A 158 -29.94 -3.68 -3.78
C ALA A 158 -29.26 -2.93 -2.63
N LEU A 159 -29.64 -3.18 -1.37
CA LEU A 159 -29.00 -2.56 -0.21
C LEU A 159 -27.49 -2.82 -0.14
N VAL A 160 -27.08 -4.07 -0.40
CA VAL A 160 -25.65 -4.44 -0.40
C VAL A 160 -24.93 -3.69 -1.51
N TRP A 161 -25.47 -3.71 -2.74
CA TRP A 161 -24.85 -3.01 -3.87
C TRP A 161 -24.88 -1.49 -3.73
N THR A 162 -25.90 -0.91 -3.09
CA THR A 162 -25.93 0.51 -2.74
C THR A 162 -24.81 0.83 -1.76
N ALA A 163 -24.64 0.07 -0.67
CA ALA A 163 -23.58 0.33 0.30
C ALA A 163 -22.18 0.23 -0.34
N LEU A 164 -21.93 -0.86 -1.09
CA LEU A 164 -20.66 -1.09 -1.77
C LEU A 164 -20.40 -0.07 -2.89
N GLY A 165 -21.41 0.21 -3.70
CA GLY A 165 -21.34 1.17 -4.81
C GLY A 165 -21.10 2.59 -4.31
N THR A 166 -21.80 3.03 -3.28
CA THR A 166 -21.54 4.32 -2.63
C THR A 166 -20.12 4.39 -2.08
N GLY A 167 -19.67 3.36 -1.36
CA GLY A 167 -18.30 3.32 -0.84
C GLY A 167 -17.22 3.40 -1.92
N LEU A 168 -17.44 2.74 -3.07
CA LEU A 168 -16.56 2.80 -4.23
C LEU A 168 -16.55 4.21 -4.86
N LEU A 169 -17.75 4.72 -5.19
CA LEU A 169 -17.93 5.98 -5.90
C LEU A 169 -17.40 7.16 -5.08
N LEU A 170 -17.64 7.20 -3.76
CA LEU A 170 -17.11 8.25 -2.90
C LEU A 170 -15.57 8.21 -2.80
N ARG A 171 -14.96 7.01 -2.77
CA ARG A 171 -13.50 6.87 -2.79
C ARG A 171 -12.90 7.37 -4.10
N ILE A 172 -13.50 6.99 -5.23
CA ILE A 172 -13.05 7.45 -6.55
C ILE A 172 -13.28 8.95 -6.70
N ALA A 173 -14.40 9.49 -6.19
CA ALA A 173 -14.67 10.92 -6.19
C ALA A 173 -13.65 11.70 -5.36
N ALA A 174 -13.21 11.18 -4.22
CA ALA A 174 -12.25 11.87 -3.35
C ALA A 174 -10.78 11.75 -3.84
N ALA A 175 -10.42 10.61 -4.45
CA ALA A 175 -9.03 10.28 -4.76
C ALA A 175 -8.25 11.29 -5.63
N PRO A 176 -8.82 11.95 -6.66
CA PRO A 176 -8.12 12.96 -7.46
C PRO A 176 -7.72 14.21 -6.66
N TRP A 177 -8.51 14.57 -5.65
CA TRP A 177 -8.34 15.80 -4.87
C TRP A 177 -7.44 15.63 -3.66
N ILE A 178 -7.06 14.40 -3.35
CA ILE A 178 -6.17 14.10 -2.23
C ILE A 178 -4.86 13.57 -2.80
N ALA A 179 -3.77 14.30 -2.60
CA ALA A 179 -2.48 13.95 -3.18
C ALA A 179 -1.98 12.56 -2.73
N GLY A 180 -2.25 12.17 -1.48
CA GLY A 180 -1.65 10.97 -0.87
C GLY A 180 -0.48 11.31 0.04
N HIS A 181 0.09 10.29 0.69
CA HIS A 181 1.37 10.42 1.37
C HIS A 181 2.45 10.70 0.31
N PRO A 182 3.15 11.85 0.36
CA PRO A 182 3.99 12.31 -0.75
C PRO A 182 5.08 11.31 -1.15
N PHE A 183 5.70 10.67 -0.16
CA PHE A 183 6.78 9.71 -0.38
C PHE A 183 6.28 8.44 -1.09
N ASP A 184 5.19 7.84 -0.59
CA ASP A 184 4.66 6.56 -1.08
C ASP A 184 4.12 6.73 -2.50
N ILE A 185 3.34 7.79 -2.75
CA ILE A 185 2.79 8.05 -4.09
C ILE A 185 3.90 8.29 -5.11
N SER A 186 4.95 9.03 -4.73
CA SER A 186 6.10 9.26 -5.60
C SER A 186 6.81 7.95 -5.96
N LEU A 187 7.08 7.10 -4.96
CA LEU A 187 7.69 5.79 -5.18
C LEU A 187 6.82 4.89 -6.08
N PHE A 188 5.52 4.76 -5.78
CA PHE A 188 4.63 3.91 -6.58
C PHE A 188 4.51 4.39 -8.02
N LYS A 189 4.46 5.72 -8.27
CA LYS A 189 4.48 6.26 -9.64
C LYS A 189 5.81 5.98 -10.34
N SER A 190 6.94 6.19 -9.67
CA SER A 190 8.27 5.92 -10.21
C SER A 190 8.43 4.44 -10.58
N TRP A 191 8.02 3.54 -9.69
CA TRP A 191 8.05 2.10 -9.93
C TRP A 191 7.07 1.68 -11.02
N ALA A 192 5.87 2.25 -11.09
CA ALA A 192 4.95 2.00 -12.20
C ALA A 192 5.52 2.41 -13.56
N ALA A 193 6.16 3.58 -13.65
CA ALA A 193 6.83 4.03 -14.86
C ALA A 193 8.00 3.11 -15.24
N ALA A 194 8.86 2.77 -14.28
CA ALA A 194 9.99 1.87 -14.50
C ALA A 194 9.57 0.46 -14.92
N ALA A 195 8.52 -0.09 -14.28
CA ALA A 195 7.97 -1.40 -14.65
C ALA A 195 7.38 -1.36 -16.07
N ALA A 196 6.66 -0.29 -16.41
CA ALA A 196 6.08 -0.09 -17.74
C ALA A 196 7.13 0.05 -18.85
N ASP A 197 8.31 0.59 -18.54
CA ASP A 197 9.43 0.70 -19.47
C ASP A 197 10.11 -0.66 -19.68
N HIS A 198 10.60 -1.29 -18.60
CA HIS A 198 11.31 -2.57 -18.69
C HIS A 198 11.01 -3.51 -17.52
N LEU A 199 9.91 -4.25 -17.63
CA LEU A 199 9.41 -5.15 -16.57
C LEU A 199 10.42 -6.23 -16.15
N THR A 200 11.08 -6.90 -17.10
CA THR A 200 12.05 -7.98 -16.81
C THR A 200 13.32 -7.48 -16.16
N GLY A 201 13.73 -6.24 -16.45
CA GLY A 201 14.89 -5.60 -15.84
C GLY A 201 14.59 -4.75 -14.62
N PHE A 202 13.34 -4.75 -14.13
CA PHE A 202 12.87 -3.83 -13.08
C PHE A 202 13.78 -3.82 -11.84
N TYR A 203 14.24 -5.01 -11.42
CA TYR A 203 15.08 -5.17 -10.22
C TYR A 203 16.59 -5.06 -10.48
N VAL A 204 17.05 -4.95 -11.73
CA VAL A 204 18.49 -4.93 -12.04
C VAL A 204 19.15 -3.66 -11.49
N ASN A 205 18.46 -2.53 -11.62
CA ASN A 205 18.95 -1.21 -11.19
C ASN A 205 17.93 -0.46 -10.32
N GLY A 206 16.86 -1.14 -9.89
CA GLY A 206 15.77 -0.57 -9.10
C GLY A 206 15.95 -0.80 -7.61
N SER A 207 15.39 0.10 -6.79
CA SER A 207 15.41 0.03 -5.31
C SER A 207 14.04 -0.28 -4.71
N SER A 208 13.15 -0.95 -5.45
CA SER A 208 11.83 -1.31 -4.92
C SER A 208 11.96 -2.38 -3.83
N ASP A 209 11.37 -2.09 -2.68
CA ASP A 209 11.24 -2.99 -1.54
C ASP A 209 9.99 -3.89 -1.63
N TYR A 210 9.18 -3.73 -2.70
CA TYR A 210 8.04 -4.58 -2.97
C TYR A 210 8.44 -5.82 -3.76
N PRO A 211 7.87 -7.00 -3.47
CA PRO A 211 8.15 -8.21 -4.22
C PRO A 211 7.37 -8.23 -5.56
N PRO A 212 7.66 -9.21 -6.43
CA PRO A 212 7.28 -9.13 -7.84
C PRO A 212 5.77 -9.06 -8.12
N PHE A 213 4.91 -9.57 -7.24
CA PHE A 213 3.47 -9.60 -7.54
C PHE A 213 2.89 -8.19 -7.60
N TYR A 214 3.31 -7.29 -6.71
CA TYR A 214 2.85 -5.90 -6.77
C TYR A 214 3.40 -5.16 -8.00
N VAL A 215 4.61 -5.51 -8.45
CA VAL A 215 5.23 -4.90 -9.65
C VAL A 215 4.39 -5.17 -10.90
N TYR A 216 3.73 -6.33 -11.03
CA TYR A 216 2.80 -6.57 -12.14
C TYR A 216 1.57 -5.65 -12.11
N ILE A 217 1.09 -5.28 -10.91
CA ILE A 217 -0.02 -4.33 -10.76
C ILE A 217 0.47 -2.94 -11.17
N LEU A 218 1.65 -2.53 -10.69
CA LEU A 218 2.27 -1.26 -11.06
C LEU A 218 2.59 -1.18 -12.55
N TYR A 219 3.01 -2.27 -13.19
CA TYR A 219 3.20 -2.38 -14.63
C TYR A 219 1.92 -2.03 -15.40
N ALA A 220 0.80 -2.66 -15.04
CA ALA A 220 -0.49 -2.39 -15.67
C ALA A 220 -0.91 -0.92 -15.48
N VAL A 221 -0.77 -0.40 -14.26
CA VAL A 221 -1.05 1.01 -13.95
C VAL A 221 -0.15 1.95 -14.75
N GLY A 222 1.15 1.66 -14.85
CA GLY A 222 2.12 2.44 -15.62
C GLY A 222 1.77 2.47 -17.11
N LYS A 223 1.45 1.32 -17.70
CA LYS A 223 1.00 1.24 -19.10
C LYS A 223 -0.28 2.04 -19.35
N LEU A 224 -1.25 1.98 -18.43
CA LEU A 224 -2.47 2.79 -18.53
C LEU A 224 -2.17 4.28 -18.41
N SER A 225 -1.30 4.68 -17.48
CA SER A 225 -0.94 6.09 -17.27
C SER A 225 -0.17 6.71 -18.44
N ALA A 226 0.47 5.89 -19.29
CA ALA A 226 1.17 6.36 -20.48
C ALA A 226 0.21 6.83 -21.60
N ALA A 227 -1.07 6.43 -21.56
CA ALA A 227 -2.06 6.93 -22.51
C ALA A 227 -2.41 8.39 -22.19
N SER A 228 -2.38 9.28 -23.19
CA SER A 228 -2.58 10.72 -22.99
C SER A 228 -3.88 11.07 -22.26
N ALA A 229 -4.97 10.34 -22.53
CA ALA A 229 -6.27 10.50 -21.87
C ALA A 229 -6.27 10.14 -20.37
N LEU A 230 -5.34 9.29 -19.94
CA LEU A 230 -5.27 8.77 -18.56
C LEU A 230 -4.08 9.33 -17.76
N SER A 231 -3.08 9.89 -18.45
CA SER A 231 -1.91 10.52 -17.82
C SER A 231 -2.26 11.57 -16.73
N PRO A 232 -3.31 12.41 -16.88
CA PRO A 232 -3.66 13.38 -15.83
C PRO A 232 -4.13 12.69 -14.55
N TYR A 233 -4.63 11.45 -14.65
CA TYR A 233 -5.24 10.69 -13.56
C TYR A 233 -4.28 9.66 -12.92
N PHE A 234 -2.97 9.78 -13.14
CA PHE A 234 -2.00 8.78 -12.67
C PHE A 234 -2.10 8.50 -11.15
N THR A 235 -2.30 9.52 -10.31
CA THR A 235 -2.52 9.30 -8.86
C THR A 235 -3.75 8.46 -8.59
N LEU A 236 -4.86 8.72 -9.28
CA LEU A 236 -6.09 7.94 -9.15
C LEU A 236 -5.83 6.49 -9.57
N LEU A 237 -5.14 6.27 -10.69
CA LEU A 237 -4.80 4.92 -11.17
C LEU A 237 -3.94 4.14 -10.19
N ILE A 238 -3.00 4.79 -9.48
CA ILE A 238 -2.20 4.17 -8.42
C ILE A 238 -3.08 3.73 -7.24
N LYS A 239 -4.07 4.55 -6.85
CA LYS A 239 -4.97 4.27 -5.72
C LYS A 239 -6.07 3.27 -6.05
N LEU A 240 -6.44 3.16 -7.32
CA LEU A 240 -7.63 2.42 -7.77
C LEU A 240 -7.60 0.92 -7.40
N PRO A 241 -6.48 0.17 -7.54
CA PRO A 241 -6.42 -1.23 -7.11
C PRO A 241 -6.77 -1.41 -5.62
N SER A 242 -6.26 -0.54 -4.74
CA SER A 242 -6.56 -0.56 -3.31
C SER A 242 -8.02 -0.22 -3.02
N ILE A 243 -8.56 0.79 -3.71
CA ILE A 243 -9.97 1.22 -3.57
C ILE A 243 -10.92 0.09 -3.98
N VAL A 244 -10.63 -0.61 -5.08
CA VAL A 244 -11.43 -1.76 -5.52
C VAL A 244 -11.30 -2.92 -4.53
N ALA A 245 -10.09 -3.15 -4.00
CA ALA A 245 -9.84 -4.21 -3.04
C ALA A 245 -10.59 -4.02 -1.71
N ASP A 246 -10.78 -2.78 -1.25
CA ASP A 246 -11.61 -2.50 -0.07
C ASP A 246 -13.04 -2.98 -0.25
N VAL A 247 -13.65 -2.64 -1.39
CA VAL A 247 -15.05 -2.97 -1.69
C VAL A 247 -15.21 -4.46 -1.94
N ALA A 248 -14.23 -5.08 -2.61
CA ALA A 248 -14.19 -6.53 -2.77
C ALA A 248 -14.06 -7.24 -1.41
N THR A 249 -13.24 -6.73 -0.50
CA THR A 249 -13.08 -7.28 0.86
C THR A 249 -14.37 -7.15 1.65
N ALA A 250 -15.02 -5.99 1.61
CA ALA A 250 -16.34 -5.79 2.24
C ALA A 250 -17.39 -6.79 1.72
N TYR A 251 -17.42 -7.04 0.41
CA TYR A 251 -18.32 -8.03 -0.19
C TYR A 251 -17.98 -9.46 0.26
N LEU A 252 -16.71 -9.83 0.37
CA LEU A 252 -16.30 -11.14 0.88
C LEU A 252 -16.72 -11.33 2.35
N LEU A 253 -16.51 -10.32 3.20
CA LEU A 253 -16.95 -10.33 4.60
C LEU A 253 -18.47 -10.50 4.69
N TYR A 254 -19.23 -9.75 3.89
CA TYR A 254 -20.68 -9.93 3.78
C TYR A 254 -21.05 -11.38 3.42
N ARG A 255 -20.44 -11.94 2.37
CA ARG A 255 -20.74 -13.30 1.86
C ARG A 255 -20.45 -14.38 2.89
N VAL A 256 -19.41 -14.20 3.70
CA VAL A 256 -19.07 -15.13 4.79
C VAL A 256 -20.02 -14.96 5.96
N ALA A 257 -20.25 -13.72 6.42
CA ALA A 257 -21.15 -13.42 7.51
C ALA A 257 -22.58 -13.92 7.25
N ARG A 258 -23.06 -13.83 6.01
CA ARG A 258 -24.40 -14.30 5.61
C ARG A 258 -24.66 -15.78 5.90
N LYS A 259 -23.62 -16.59 6.09
CA LYS A 259 -23.75 -18.01 6.42
C LYS A 259 -23.99 -18.27 7.91
N SER A 260 -23.64 -17.32 8.78
CA SER A 260 -23.60 -17.54 10.22
C SER A 260 -24.47 -16.56 11.01
N VAL A 261 -24.78 -15.38 10.45
CA VAL A 261 -25.58 -14.35 11.13
C VAL A 261 -26.73 -13.82 10.27
N SER A 262 -27.54 -12.92 10.81
CA SER A 262 -28.68 -12.30 10.10
C SER A 262 -28.23 -11.47 8.89
N PHE A 263 -29.18 -11.14 8.00
CA PHE A 263 -28.89 -10.29 6.85
C PHE A 263 -28.45 -8.90 7.30
N GLU A 264 -29.14 -8.36 8.28
CA GLU A 264 -28.94 -7.03 8.86
C GLU A 264 -27.53 -6.91 9.45
N LEU A 265 -27.09 -7.89 10.23
CA LEU A 265 -25.73 -7.88 10.79
C LEU A 265 -24.66 -8.08 9.71
N SER A 266 -24.94 -8.91 8.70
CA SER A 266 -24.01 -9.08 7.58
C SER A 266 -23.87 -7.79 6.75
N LEU A 267 -24.98 -7.09 6.51
CA LEU A 267 -25.01 -5.79 5.84
C LEU A 267 -24.26 -4.75 6.68
N LEU A 268 -24.45 -4.75 7.99
CA LEU A 268 -23.73 -3.87 8.90
C LEU A 268 -22.22 -4.13 8.89
N ILE A 269 -21.78 -5.40 8.86
CA ILE A 269 -20.35 -5.75 8.71
C ILE A 269 -19.79 -5.19 7.40
N ALA A 270 -20.52 -5.36 6.29
CA ALA A 270 -20.11 -4.86 4.99
C ALA A 270 -20.00 -3.33 4.97
N ALA A 271 -21.02 -2.65 5.50
CA ALA A 271 -21.05 -1.19 5.60
C ALA A 271 -19.95 -0.68 6.55
N PHE A 272 -19.76 -1.32 7.69
CA PHE A 272 -18.73 -0.97 8.67
C PHE A 272 -17.35 -1.04 8.03
N TYR A 273 -17.01 -2.10 7.31
CA TYR A 273 -15.73 -2.19 6.61
C TYR A 273 -15.62 -1.14 5.49
N THR A 274 -16.66 -1.02 4.67
CA THR A 274 -16.71 -0.09 3.52
C THR A 274 -16.55 1.36 3.96
N PHE A 275 -17.09 1.77 5.10
CA PHE A 275 -17.01 3.14 5.60
C PHE A 275 -16.04 3.29 6.78
N ASN A 276 -15.20 2.28 7.03
CA ASN A 276 -14.22 2.36 8.11
C ASN A 276 -13.20 3.47 7.80
N PRO A 277 -12.97 4.43 8.71
CA PRO A 277 -12.03 5.51 8.49
C PRO A 277 -10.62 5.02 8.24
N ALA A 278 -10.11 4.02 8.96
CA ALA A 278 -8.76 3.49 8.73
C ALA A 278 -8.59 2.86 7.34
N VAL A 279 -9.60 2.12 6.88
CA VAL A 279 -9.61 1.52 5.54
C VAL A 279 -9.65 2.60 4.46
N PHE A 280 -10.52 3.60 4.62
CA PHE A 280 -10.65 4.72 3.70
C PHE A 280 -9.38 5.60 3.66
N ILE A 281 -8.77 5.84 4.82
CA ILE A 281 -7.49 6.56 4.93
C ILE A 281 -6.42 5.81 4.15
N ASN A 282 -6.25 4.52 4.40
CA ASN A 282 -5.23 3.71 3.75
C ASN A 282 -5.33 3.78 2.21
N SER A 283 -6.49 3.46 1.65
CA SER A 283 -6.65 3.37 0.20
C SER A 283 -6.66 4.73 -0.50
N THR A 284 -7.35 5.72 0.07
CA THR A 284 -7.72 6.94 -0.65
C THR A 284 -6.95 8.16 -0.17
N PHE A 285 -6.85 8.38 1.15
CA PHE A 285 -6.14 9.56 1.66
C PHE A 285 -4.63 9.39 1.66
N TRP A 286 -4.15 8.20 2.02
CA TRP A 286 -2.73 7.86 2.03
C TRP A 286 -2.29 7.36 0.64
N GLY A 287 -3.08 6.50 0.02
CA GLY A 287 -2.75 5.87 -1.26
C GLY A 287 -1.84 4.65 -1.14
N GLN A 288 -1.99 3.93 -0.03
CA GLN A 288 -1.22 2.75 0.33
C GLN A 288 -1.93 1.48 -0.15
N VAL A 289 -1.20 0.34 -0.22
CA VAL A 289 -1.69 -0.90 -0.86
C VAL A 289 -2.11 -2.02 0.07
N ASP A 290 -2.18 -1.75 1.38
CA ASP A 290 -2.60 -2.72 2.40
C ASP A 290 -4.01 -3.25 2.16
N SER A 291 -4.90 -2.48 1.53
CA SER A 291 -6.24 -2.92 1.11
C SER A 291 -6.18 -4.13 0.17
N PHE A 292 -5.28 -4.09 -0.80
CA PHE A 292 -5.09 -5.18 -1.77
C PHE A 292 -4.47 -6.40 -1.10
N PHE A 293 -3.46 -6.20 -0.26
CA PHE A 293 -2.87 -7.26 0.56
C PHE A 293 -3.91 -7.91 1.49
N THR A 294 -4.74 -7.11 2.15
CA THR A 294 -5.79 -7.56 3.07
C THR A 294 -6.82 -8.42 2.35
N LEU A 295 -7.23 -8.04 1.13
CA LEU A 295 -8.12 -8.86 0.30
C LEU A 295 -7.57 -10.27 0.09
N MET A 296 -6.26 -10.38 -0.21
CA MET A 296 -5.60 -11.66 -0.42
C MET A 296 -5.55 -12.49 0.86
N VAL A 297 -5.16 -11.89 1.99
CA VAL A 297 -5.10 -12.59 3.29
C VAL A 297 -6.49 -13.07 3.72
N VAL A 298 -7.51 -12.22 3.61
CA VAL A 298 -8.91 -12.58 3.92
C VAL A 298 -9.39 -13.69 2.98
N GLY A 299 -9.10 -13.59 1.67
CA GLY A 299 -9.43 -14.62 0.69
C GLY A 299 -8.76 -15.97 1.02
N ALA A 300 -7.48 -15.96 1.37
CA ALA A 300 -6.72 -17.14 1.76
C ALA A 300 -7.28 -17.79 3.03
N ALA A 301 -7.60 -16.99 4.06
CA ALA A 301 -8.24 -17.48 5.29
C ALA A 301 -9.63 -18.10 5.02
N ILE A 302 -10.43 -17.51 4.12
CA ILE A 302 -11.72 -18.06 3.70
C ILE A 302 -11.54 -19.38 2.96
N LEU A 303 -10.54 -19.50 2.09
CA LEU A 303 -10.23 -20.76 1.40
C LEU A 303 -9.79 -21.84 2.39
N LEU A 304 -8.96 -21.47 3.36
CA LEU A 304 -8.45 -22.35 4.40
C LEU A 304 -9.60 -22.89 5.28
N SER A 305 -10.49 -22.01 5.74
CA SER A 305 -11.67 -22.40 6.55
C SER A 305 -12.65 -23.30 5.78
N ARG A 306 -12.65 -23.25 4.45
CA ARG A 306 -13.42 -24.16 3.58
C ARG A 306 -12.67 -25.43 3.20
N GLY A 307 -11.49 -25.65 3.79
CA GLY A 307 -10.63 -26.79 3.54
C GLY A 307 -9.97 -26.83 2.16
N ARG A 308 -9.97 -25.72 1.42
CA ARG A 308 -9.32 -25.59 0.11
C ARG A 308 -7.85 -25.20 0.27
N LEU A 309 -7.06 -26.11 0.85
CA LEU A 309 -5.68 -25.85 1.26
C LEU A 309 -4.76 -25.43 0.10
N ALA A 310 -4.84 -26.09 -1.06
CA ALA A 310 -4.03 -25.75 -2.23
C ALA A 310 -4.26 -24.30 -2.67
N TRP A 311 -5.53 -23.91 -2.84
CA TRP A 311 -5.90 -22.54 -3.21
C TRP A 311 -5.54 -21.51 -2.13
N ALA A 312 -5.74 -21.85 -0.85
CA ALA A 312 -5.32 -20.99 0.25
C ALA A 312 -3.81 -20.72 0.20
N THR A 313 -3.00 -21.74 -0.10
CA THR A 313 -1.55 -21.61 -0.20
C THR A 313 -1.13 -20.75 -1.39
N VAL A 314 -1.75 -20.92 -2.55
CA VAL A 314 -1.51 -20.07 -3.73
C VAL A 314 -1.76 -18.61 -3.37
N VAL A 315 -2.88 -18.30 -2.72
CA VAL A 315 -3.22 -16.93 -2.34
C VAL A 315 -2.30 -16.38 -1.24
N PHE A 316 -1.92 -17.18 -0.23
CA PHE A 316 -0.93 -16.76 0.78
C PHE A 316 0.44 -16.49 0.17
N THR A 317 0.89 -17.34 -0.75
CA THR A 317 2.15 -17.14 -1.48
C THR A 317 2.09 -15.86 -2.29
N ALA A 318 1.00 -15.63 -3.01
CA ALA A 318 0.79 -14.38 -3.73
C ALA A 318 0.74 -13.17 -2.77
N ALA A 319 0.22 -13.30 -1.55
CA ALA A 319 0.23 -12.24 -0.55
C ALA A 319 1.64 -11.94 -0.04
N VAL A 320 2.49 -12.95 0.15
CA VAL A 320 3.92 -12.77 0.46
C VAL A 320 4.65 -12.08 -0.70
N LEU A 321 4.34 -12.47 -1.94
CA LEU A 321 4.91 -11.85 -3.15
C LEU A 321 4.33 -10.46 -3.44
N MET A 322 3.21 -10.09 -2.81
CA MET A 322 2.64 -8.74 -2.83
C MET A 322 3.37 -7.84 -1.84
N LYS A 323 3.56 -8.34 -0.62
CA LYS A 323 4.11 -7.62 0.52
C LYS A 323 4.81 -8.62 1.44
N PRO A 324 6.09 -8.44 1.82
CA PRO A 324 6.79 -9.37 2.70
C PRO A 324 6.08 -9.61 4.04
N GLN A 325 5.26 -8.65 4.49
CA GLN A 325 4.39 -8.75 5.66
C GLN A 325 3.43 -9.97 5.59
N GLY A 326 3.17 -10.53 4.40
CA GLY A 326 2.43 -11.79 4.22
C GLY A 326 2.99 -12.98 4.99
N ILE A 327 4.30 -12.96 5.29
CA ILE A 327 4.98 -14.02 6.05
C ILE A 327 4.36 -14.18 7.44
N LEU A 328 3.83 -13.10 8.03
CA LEU A 328 3.17 -13.11 9.34
C LEU A 328 1.94 -14.03 9.40
N TYR A 329 1.34 -14.35 8.24
CA TYR A 329 0.17 -15.23 8.15
C TYR A 329 0.53 -16.68 7.80
N LEU A 330 1.80 -17.00 7.56
CA LEU A 330 2.23 -18.38 7.33
C LEU A 330 2.01 -19.32 8.52
N PRO A 331 2.10 -18.90 9.81
CA PRO A 331 1.73 -19.77 10.93
C PRO A 331 0.30 -20.30 10.84
N LEU A 332 -0.64 -19.50 10.32
CA LEU A 332 -2.04 -19.93 10.12
C LEU A 332 -2.12 -21.07 9.09
N LEU A 333 -1.37 -20.96 7.98
CA LEU A 333 -1.28 -22.02 6.98
C LEU A 333 -0.55 -23.26 7.52
N GLY A 334 0.56 -23.05 8.23
CA GLY A 334 1.38 -24.10 8.84
C GLY A 334 0.59 -24.93 9.83
N PHE A 335 -0.22 -24.31 10.69
CA PHE A 335 -1.09 -25.02 11.62
C PHE A 335 -2.06 -25.96 10.89
N GLU A 336 -2.70 -25.48 9.83
CA GLU A 336 -3.64 -26.30 9.06
C GLU A 336 -2.93 -27.46 8.32
N LEU A 337 -1.71 -27.23 7.81
CA LEU A 337 -0.89 -28.27 7.19
C LEU A 337 -0.50 -29.39 8.18
N ILE A 338 -0.12 -29.00 9.40
CA ILE A 338 0.20 -29.95 10.48
C ILE A 338 -1.05 -30.72 10.89
N ARG A 339 -2.17 -30.02 11.13
CA ARG A 339 -3.45 -30.63 11.51
C ARG A 339 -3.94 -31.66 10.50
N ARG A 340 -3.71 -31.41 9.19
CA ARG A 340 -4.05 -32.34 8.10
C ARG A 340 -3.00 -33.42 7.82
N LYS A 341 -1.88 -33.43 8.57
CA LYS A 341 -0.71 -34.30 8.33
C LYS A 341 -0.11 -34.16 6.93
N GLN A 342 -0.32 -33.02 6.27
CA GLN A 342 0.16 -32.76 4.91
C GLN A 342 1.52 -32.06 4.87
N TRP A 343 2.15 -31.74 6.01
CA TRP A 343 3.41 -30.99 6.07
C TRP A 343 4.61 -31.61 5.32
N LYS A 344 4.65 -32.94 5.14
CA LYS A 344 5.79 -33.64 4.51
C LYS A 344 6.01 -33.25 3.03
N PRO A 345 5.01 -33.36 2.12
CA PRO A 345 5.08 -32.81 0.77
C PRO A 345 5.54 -31.35 0.68
N TRP A 346 5.19 -30.54 1.67
CA TRP A 346 5.51 -29.11 1.69
C TRP A 346 6.95 -28.84 2.10
N LEU A 347 7.50 -29.62 3.05
CA LEU A 347 8.95 -29.57 3.33
C LEU A 347 9.76 -30.00 2.11
N VAL A 348 9.28 -31.00 1.36
CA VAL A 348 9.90 -31.42 0.10
C VAL A 348 9.82 -30.30 -0.94
N ALA A 349 8.68 -29.64 -1.11
CA ALA A 349 8.52 -28.51 -2.02
C ALA A 349 9.42 -27.32 -1.62
N ALA A 350 9.47 -26.98 -0.34
CA ALA A 350 10.36 -25.92 0.16
C ALA A 350 11.84 -26.27 -0.04
N ALA A 351 12.24 -27.51 0.25
CA ALA A 351 13.60 -27.99 0.00
C ALA A 351 13.94 -28.00 -1.50
N SER A 352 12.98 -28.27 -2.38
CA SER A 352 13.15 -28.25 -3.84
C SER A 352 13.11 -26.83 -4.43
N ALA A 353 12.58 -25.85 -3.69
CA ALA A 353 12.66 -24.44 -4.06
C ALA A 353 14.01 -23.82 -3.64
N ILE A 354 14.62 -24.34 -2.57
CA ILE A 354 15.94 -23.91 -2.08
C ILE A 354 17.06 -24.64 -2.82
N GLY A 355 16.92 -25.94 -3.04
CA GLY A 355 17.81 -26.73 -3.88
C GLY A 355 17.35 -26.62 -5.32
N ASN A 356 18.12 -25.98 -6.18
CA ASN A 356 17.82 -25.65 -7.58
C ASN A 356 17.64 -26.87 -8.53
N ASP A 357 17.05 -27.98 -8.06
CA ASP A 357 16.81 -29.22 -8.80
C ASP A 357 15.32 -29.64 -8.69
N PRO A 358 14.49 -29.27 -9.69
CA PRO A 358 13.07 -29.64 -9.76
C PRO A 358 12.80 -31.14 -9.75
N ARG A 359 13.80 -31.99 -10.07
CA ARG A 359 13.62 -33.44 -10.22
C ARG A 359 13.58 -34.16 -8.87
N ARG A 360 14.16 -33.59 -7.82
CA ARG A 360 14.16 -34.16 -6.46
C ARG A 360 12.79 -34.08 -5.77
N GLY A 361 12.03 -33.00 -6.02
CA GLY A 361 10.71 -32.82 -5.44
C GLY A 361 9.69 -33.84 -5.95
N ALA A 362 9.71 -34.14 -7.24
CA ALA A 362 8.82 -35.13 -7.87
C ALA A 362 9.13 -36.56 -7.41
N ALA A 363 10.42 -36.94 -7.31
CA ALA A 363 10.84 -38.28 -6.89
C ALA A 363 10.50 -38.62 -5.43
N LEU A 364 10.30 -37.61 -4.58
CA LEU A 364 9.94 -37.78 -3.17
C LEU A 364 8.42 -37.89 -2.94
N LEU A 365 7.61 -37.36 -3.85
CA LEU A 365 6.15 -37.46 -3.80
C LEU A 365 5.61 -38.78 -4.36
N ASP A 366 6.40 -39.46 -5.19
CA ASP A 366 6.02 -40.69 -5.89
C ASP A 366 6.46 -41.99 -5.18
N ARG A 367 6.85 -41.90 -3.89
CA ARG A 367 7.16 -43.10 -3.12
C ARG A 367 5.84 -43.83 -2.78
N PRO A 368 5.67 -45.10 -3.20
CA PRO A 368 4.49 -45.88 -2.81
C PRO A 368 4.41 -45.97 -1.29
N LYS A 369 3.21 -45.79 -0.74
CA LYS A 369 2.96 -46.02 0.69
C LYS A 369 3.37 -47.46 1.02
N PRO A 370 4.13 -47.71 2.10
CA PRO A 370 4.38 -49.07 2.53
C PRO A 370 3.03 -49.74 2.79
N ALA A 371 2.84 -50.92 2.21
CA ALA A 371 1.68 -51.74 2.44
C ALA A 371 1.51 -51.94 3.95
N VAL A 372 0.33 -51.60 4.46
CA VAL A 372 -0.08 -52.01 5.80
C VAL A 372 -0.23 -53.52 5.73
N ALA A 373 0.72 -54.25 6.31
CA ALA A 373 0.53 -55.67 6.58
C ALA A 373 -0.62 -55.80 7.59
N VAL A 374 -1.59 -56.64 7.22
CA VAL A 374 -2.83 -56.97 7.95
C VAL A 374 -2.52 -57.46 9.36
#